data_AF-A0A117SQ71-F1
#
_entry.id   AF-A0A117SQ71-F1
#
_cell.length_a   1.000
_cell.length_b   1.000
_cell.length_c   1.000
_cell.angle_alpha   90.00
_cell.angle_beta   90.00
_cell.angle_gamma   90.00
#
_symmetry.space_group_name_H-M   'P 1'
#
loop_
_entity.id
_entity.type
_entity.pdbx_description
1 polymer ?
#
loop_
_entity_poly.entity_id
_entity_poly.type
_entity_poly.pdbx_seq_one_letter_code
_entity_poly.pdbx_strand_id
1 'polypeptide(L)'
;MLALAAFLAAVALVVWGTLTRRLDVSITLPLGAVLYGALALGPSAGRAALAAFNYSMFEVLASLVLAMALGYLMRSRREAIASGLTAVGPRFAAFAIPAAIGLLPMPGGAYVSAVVAGPLYRYMGLESDERTFLNYWMRHIWVPVWPLFQGVLITSAVLSEPVTRVVSWSWPASVAAVAAGIAIGAPRVRRTQMGGRLRDAAALWPLAAVAALSFLLPIYAAVAVTLAAFTLAYRTPARDAAAAFRYALTPRIIAII
;
A
#
# COMPACT_ATOMS: atom_id res chain seq x y z
N MET A 1 -26.84 17.15 -9.24
CA MET A 1 -26.00 17.75 -10.31
C MET A 1 -24.89 18.63 -9.75
N LEU A 2 -25.13 19.53 -8.80
CA LEU A 2 -24.09 20.40 -8.21
C LEU A 2 -22.92 19.64 -7.57
N ALA A 3 -23.19 18.62 -6.74
CA ALA A 3 -22.12 17.82 -6.10
C ALA A 3 -21.23 17.08 -7.12
N LEU A 4 -21.81 16.60 -8.22
CA LEU A 4 -21.06 15.96 -9.30
C LEU A 4 -20.18 16.99 -10.02
N ALA A 5 -20.72 18.17 -10.33
CA ALA A 5 -19.94 19.26 -10.95
C ALA A 5 -18.80 19.73 -10.03
N ALA A 6 -19.05 19.87 -8.73
CA ALA A 6 -18.04 20.19 -7.73
C ALA A 6 -16.94 19.12 -7.65
N PHE A 7 -17.31 17.84 -7.66
CA PHE A 7 -16.36 16.72 -7.70
C PHE A 7 -15.49 16.77 -8.95
N LEU A 8 -16.10 16.94 -10.13
CA LEU A 8 -15.37 17.04 -11.39
C LEU A 8 -14.43 18.26 -11.42
N ALA A 9 -14.85 19.40 -10.86
CA ALA A 9 -14.01 20.59 -10.73
C ALA A 9 -12.81 20.33 -9.81
N ALA A 10 -13.01 19.66 -8.66
CA ALA A 10 -11.94 19.27 -7.75
C ALA A 10 -10.95 18.30 -8.41
N VAL A 11 -11.44 17.28 -9.12
CA VAL A 11 -10.60 16.34 -9.88
C VAL A 11 -9.83 17.06 -10.97
N ALA A 12 -10.48 17.95 -11.73
CA ALA A 12 -9.83 18.74 -12.78
C ALA A 12 -8.71 19.63 -12.21
N LEU A 13 -8.94 20.28 -11.06
CA LEU A 13 -7.92 21.04 -10.35
C LEU A 13 -6.73 20.17 -9.93
N VAL A 14 -6.99 19.00 -9.32
CA VAL A 14 -5.94 18.07 -8.90
C VAL A 14 -5.10 17.60 -10.09
N VAL A 15 -5.76 17.18 -11.17
CA VAL A 15 -5.10 16.68 -12.39
C VAL A 15 -4.32 17.79 -13.08
N TRP A 16 -4.92 18.96 -13.28
CA TRP A 16 -4.25 20.11 -13.89
C TRP A 16 -3.06 20.59 -13.05
N GLY A 17 -3.22 20.72 -11.74
CA GLY A 17 -2.16 21.12 -10.83
C GLY A 17 -0.98 20.13 -10.87
N THR A 18 -1.28 18.83 -10.83
CA THR A 18 -0.25 17.79 -10.75
C THR A 18 0.42 17.54 -12.10
N LEU A 19 -0.35 17.42 -13.19
CA LEU A 19 0.20 17.03 -14.51
C LEU A 19 0.66 18.22 -15.33
N THR A 20 -0.10 19.32 -15.35
CA THR A 20 0.22 20.50 -16.16
C THR A 20 1.17 21.43 -15.42
N ARG A 21 0.91 21.69 -14.14
CA ARG A 21 1.72 22.62 -13.32
C ARG A 21 2.83 21.93 -12.52
N ARG A 22 2.90 20.59 -12.53
CA ARG A 22 3.88 19.79 -11.79
C ARG A 22 3.93 20.13 -10.29
N LEU A 23 2.79 20.57 -9.74
CA LEU A 23 2.65 20.79 -8.30
C LEU A 23 2.63 19.45 -7.58
N ASP A 24 3.22 19.42 -6.39
CA ASP A 24 3.24 18.22 -5.56
C ASP A 24 1.79 17.83 -5.18
N VAL A 25 1.51 16.52 -5.20
CA VAL A 25 0.19 15.97 -4.87
C VAL A 25 -0.25 16.33 -3.45
N SER A 26 0.71 16.50 -2.52
CA SER A 26 0.46 16.98 -1.16
C SER A 26 -0.11 18.40 -1.09
N ILE A 27 -0.04 19.17 -2.18
CA ILE A 27 -0.64 20.50 -2.28
C ILE A 27 -1.98 20.42 -3.02
N THR A 28 -2.00 19.71 -4.15
CA THR A 28 -3.18 19.70 -5.03
C THR A 28 -4.36 18.96 -4.42
N LEU A 29 -4.13 17.89 -3.64
CA LEU A 29 -5.20 17.16 -2.95
C LEU A 29 -5.93 17.99 -1.90
N PRO A 30 -5.27 18.64 -0.92
CA PRO A 30 -5.94 19.54 0.02
C PRO A 30 -6.71 20.67 -0.67
N LEU A 31 -6.14 21.27 -1.73
CA LEU A 31 -6.82 22.30 -2.51
C LEU A 31 -8.09 21.77 -3.19
N GLY A 32 -8.03 20.54 -3.73
CA GLY A 32 -9.19 19.85 -4.29
C GLY A 32 -10.27 19.60 -3.24
N ALA A 33 -9.89 19.19 -2.03
CA ALA A 33 -10.83 18.98 -0.92
C ALA A 33 -11.50 20.29 -0.47
N VAL A 34 -10.73 21.39 -0.36
CA VAL A 34 -11.25 22.73 -0.04
C VAL A 34 -12.21 23.21 -1.13
N LEU A 35 -11.85 23.06 -2.41
CA LEU A 35 -12.70 23.43 -3.54
C LEU A 35 -14.00 22.61 -3.54
N TYR A 36 -13.90 21.30 -3.36
CA TYR A 36 -15.07 20.43 -3.26
C TYR A 36 -15.98 20.85 -2.10
N GLY A 37 -15.42 21.06 -0.91
CA GLY A 37 -16.17 21.50 0.26
C GLY A 37 -16.88 22.85 0.00
N ALA A 38 -16.18 23.82 -0.56
CA ALA A 38 -16.75 25.13 -0.87
C ALA A 38 -17.91 25.05 -1.87
N LEU A 39 -17.77 24.25 -2.94
CA LEU A 39 -18.77 24.17 -4.02
C LEU A 39 -19.94 23.22 -3.69
N ALA A 40 -19.67 22.10 -3.02
CA ALA A 40 -20.67 21.07 -2.73
C ALA A 40 -21.40 21.33 -1.40
N LEU A 41 -20.72 21.85 -0.39
CA LEU A 41 -21.25 22.02 0.98
C LEU A 41 -21.51 23.48 1.34
N GLY A 42 -20.93 24.45 0.62
CA GLY A 42 -21.15 25.88 0.81
C GLY A 42 -20.89 26.32 2.27
N PRO A 43 -21.82 27.04 2.92
CA PRO A 43 -21.68 27.47 4.32
C PRO A 43 -21.50 26.32 5.32
N SER A 44 -21.92 25.10 4.98
CA SER A 44 -21.76 23.95 5.86
C SER A 44 -20.36 23.32 5.82
N ALA A 45 -19.51 23.72 4.86
CA ALA A 45 -18.17 23.16 4.67
C ALA A 45 -17.31 23.22 5.93
N GLY A 46 -17.33 24.34 6.65
CA GLY A 46 -16.57 24.49 7.90
C GLY A 46 -17.05 23.52 8.99
N ARG A 47 -18.36 23.35 9.15
CA ARG A 47 -18.92 22.38 10.11
C ARG A 47 -18.61 20.94 9.72
N ALA A 48 -18.71 20.61 8.43
CA ALA A 48 -18.36 19.28 7.92
C ALA A 48 -16.87 18.98 8.12
N ALA A 49 -15.99 19.96 7.90
CA ALA A 49 -14.55 19.83 8.14
C ALA A 49 -14.26 19.56 9.63
N LEU A 50 -14.92 20.29 10.54
CA LEU A 50 -14.78 20.04 11.98
C LEU A 50 -15.32 18.65 12.37
N ALA A 51 -16.45 18.23 11.81
CA ALA A 51 -17.03 16.90 12.06
C ALA A 51 -16.18 15.74 11.52
N ALA A 52 -15.29 16.01 10.55
CA ALA A 52 -14.36 15.03 10.03
C ALA A 52 -13.25 14.67 11.04
N PHE A 53 -12.96 15.53 12.04
CA PHE A 53 -12.05 15.22 13.14
C PHE A 53 -12.75 14.34 14.19
N ASN A 54 -13.03 13.10 13.81
CA ASN A 54 -13.71 12.10 14.63
C ASN A 54 -12.81 10.88 14.87
N TYR A 55 -13.31 9.94 15.67
CA TYR A 55 -12.58 8.71 16.01
C TYR A 55 -12.12 7.94 14.76
N SER A 56 -12.98 7.77 13.76
CA SER A 56 -12.66 7.04 12.53
C SER A 56 -11.51 7.69 11.75
N MET A 57 -11.45 9.02 11.69
CA MET A 57 -10.33 9.74 11.06
C MET A 57 -9.00 9.44 11.77
N PHE A 58 -8.98 9.54 13.11
CA PHE A 58 -7.79 9.21 13.89
C PHE A 58 -7.42 7.73 13.79
N GLU A 59 -8.41 6.83 13.69
CA GLU A 59 -8.19 5.41 13.50
C GLU A 59 -7.48 5.11 12.17
N VAL A 60 -7.97 5.70 11.08
CA VAL A 60 -7.37 5.57 9.74
C VAL A 60 -5.97 6.19 9.72
N LEU A 61 -5.81 7.40 10.25
CA LEU A 61 -4.51 8.08 10.32
C LEU A 61 -3.48 7.27 11.10
N ALA A 62 -3.84 6.79 12.30
CA ALA A 62 -2.97 5.97 13.13
C ALA A 62 -2.60 4.66 12.43
N SER A 63 -3.58 3.98 11.83
CA SER A 63 -3.36 2.75 11.07
C SER A 63 -2.36 2.95 9.93
N LEU A 64 -2.49 4.03 9.15
CA LEU A 64 -1.60 4.33 8.05
C LEU A 64 -0.19 4.70 8.52
N VAL A 65 -0.06 5.54 9.54
CA VAL A 65 1.24 5.93 10.11
C VAL A 65 1.99 4.71 10.63
N LEU A 66 1.32 3.86 11.41
CA LEU A 66 1.91 2.64 11.95
C LEU A 66 2.30 1.66 10.84
N ALA A 67 1.45 1.52 9.82
CA ALA A 67 1.70 0.60 8.72
C ALA A 67 2.86 1.08 7.84
N MET A 68 2.99 2.39 7.61
CA MET A 68 4.16 2.98 6.93
C MET A 68 5.44 2.80 7.75
N ALA A 69 5.38 2.95 9.08
CA ALA A 69 6.53 2.70 9.94
C ALA A 69 6.94 1.21 9.89
N LEU A 70 5.99 0.28 9.95
CA LEU A 70 6.24 -1.15 9.77
C LEU A 70 6.85 -1.44 8.40
N GLY A 71 6.27 -0.88 7.33
CA GLY A 71 6.77 -1.02 5.96
C GLY A 71 8.21 -0.52 5.80
N TYR A 72 8.54 0.62 6.43
CA TYR A 72 9.89 1.16 6.46
C TYR A 72 10.89 0.19 7.11
N LEU A 73 10.57 -0.37 8.28
CA LEU A 73 11.45 -1.31 8.97
C LEU A 73 11.63 -2.63 8.20
N MET A 74 10.54 -3.13 7.60
CA MET A 74 10.56 -4.34 6.77
C MET A 74 11.43 -4.21 5.52
N ARG A 75 11.77 -2.98 5.08
CA ARG A 75 12.69 -2.75 3.97
C ARG A 75 14.07 -3.37 4.17
N SER A 76 14.49 -3.59 5.42
CA SER A 76 15.74 -4.29 5.77
C SER A 76 15.69 -5.81 5.51
N ARG A 77 14.49 -6.36 5.28
CA ARG A 77 14.23 -7.80 5.07
C ARG A 77 13.88 -8.18 3.64
N ARG A 78 13.87 -7.21 2.72
CA ARG A 78 13.43 -7.39 1.33
C ARG A 78 14.22 -8.49 0.58
N GLU A 79 15.52 -8.62 0.82
CA GLU A 79 16.33 -9.68 0.21
C GLU A 79 15.97 -11.08 0.76
N ALA A 80 15.65 -11.17 2.06
CA ALA A 80 15.18 -12.41 2.66
C ALA A 80 13.79 -12.80 2.12
N ILE A 81 12.88 -11.84 1.97
CA ILE A 81 11.58 -12.05 1.31
C ILE A 81 11.78 -12.59 -0.11
N ALA A 82 12.66 -11.96 -0.89
CA ALA A 82 12.95 -12.41 -2.26
C ALA A 82 13.56 -13.81 -2.31
N SER A 83 14.52 -14.11 -1.42
CA SER A 83 15.12 -15.44 -1.27
C SER A 83 14.06 -16.49 -0.92
N GLY A 84 13.19 -16.20 0.06
CA GLY A 84 12.12 -17.11 0.47
C GLY A 84 11.13 -17.42 -0.65
N LEU A 85 10.71 -16.41 -1.40
CA LEU A 85 9.81 -16.58 -2.53
C LEU A 85 10.48 -17.31 -3.70
N THR A 86 11.76 -17.03 -3.96
CA THR A 86 12.56 -17.72 -5.00
C THR A 86 12.77 -19.20 -4.68
N ALA A 87 12.85 -19.57 -3.39
CA ALA A 87 12.93 -20.97 -2.97
C ALA A 87 11.70 -21.81 -3.34
N VAL A 88 10.50 -21.19 -3.36
CA VAL A 88 9.27 -21.87 -3.84
C VAL A 88 9.35 -22.12 -5.34
N GLY A 89 9.95 -21.18 -6.07
CA GLY A 89 10.29 -21.35 -7.47
C GLY A 89 10.53 -20.01 -8.16
N PRO A 90 11.55 -19.88 -9.03
CA PRO A 90 11.84 -18.61 -9.71
C PRO A 90 10.66 -18.04 -10.48
N ARG A 91 9.90 -18.87 -11.21
CA ARG A 91 8.71 -18.41 -11.95
C ARG A 91 7.64 -17.84 -11.03
N PHE A 92 7.41 -18.48 -9.88
CA PHE A 92 6.49 -17.98 -8.87
C PHE A 92 6.99 -16.66 -8.27
N ALA A 93 8.28 -16.59 -7.93
CA ALA A 93 8.90 -15.41 -7.35
C ALA A 93 8.82 -14.17 -8.25
N ALA A 94 8.83 -14.34 -9.57
CA ALA A 94 8.65 -13.23 -10.51
C ALA A 94 7.32 -12.49 -10.30
N PHE A 95 6.26 -13.19 -9.89
CA PHE A 95 4.98 -12.58 -9.53
C PHE A 95 4.90 -12.24 -8.05
N ALA A 96 5.40 -13.14 -7.20
CA ALA A 96 5.22 -13.06 -5.77
C ALA A 96 6.07 -11.96 -5.12
N ILE A 97 7.26 -11.63 -5.64
CA ILE A 97 8.11 -10.59 -5.06
C ILE A 97 7.43 -9.22 -5.11
N PRO A 98 6.97 -8.70 -6.27
CA PRO A 98 6.25 -7.44 -6.29
C PRO A 98 4.92 -7.52 -5.55
N ALA A 99 4.22 -8.66 -5.60
CA ALA A 99 2.99 -8.87 -4.83
C ALA A 99 3.21 -8.74 -3.32
N ALA A 100 4.26 -9.38 -2.78
CA ALA A 100 4.59 -9.31 -1.35
C ALA A 100 5.01 -7.90 -0.93
N ILE A 101 5.81 -7.22 -1.76
CA ILE A 101 6.23 -5.84 -1.49
C ILE A 101 5.02 -4.89 -1.61
N GLY A 102 4.04 -5.20 -2.45
CA GLY A 102 2.79 -4.44 -2.57
C GLY A 102 1.95 -4.41 -1.31
N LEU A 103 2.08 -5.41 -0.43
CA LEU A 103 1.40 -5.42 0.88
C LEU A 103 1.99 -4.38 1.86
N LEU A 104 3.17 -3.82 1.58
CA LEU A 104 3.79 -2.77 2.39
C LEU A 104 3.20 -1.41 1.98
N PRO A 105 2.48 -0.70 2.86
CA PRO A 105 2.06 0.66 2.57
C PRO A 105 3.28 1.57 2.72
N MET A 106 4.03 1.74 1.64
CA MET A 106 5.19 2.63 1.62
C MET A 106 5.31 3.42 0.30
N PRO A 107 5.49 4.75 0.36
CA PRO A 107 5.90 5.52 -0.80
C PRO A 107 7.21 4.98 -1.41
N GLY A 108 7.29 4.91 -2.73
CA GLY A 108 8.46 4.37 -3.42
C GLY A 108 8.54 2.83 -3.48
N GLY A 109 7.48 2.12 -3.11
CA GLY A 109 7.39 0.66 -3.24
C GLY A 109 7.72 0.15 -4.64
N ALA A 110 7.42 0.92 -5.70
CA ALA A 110 7.73 0.57 -7.10
C ALA A 110 9.23 0.40 -7.34
N TYR A 111 10.02 1.34 -6.82
CA TYR A 111 11.47 1.32 -6.92
C TYR A 111 12.05 0.19 -6.08
N VAL A 112 11.55 0.02 -4.85
CA VAL A 112 12.00 -1.07 -3.96
C VAL A 112 11.74 -2.43 -4.59
N SER A 113 10.52 -2.69 -5.08
CA SER A 113 10.20 -3.97 -5.73
C SER A 113 10.95 -4.18 -7.03
N ALA A 114 11.20 -3.12 -7.82
CA ALA A 114 12.03 -3.20 -9.02
C ALA A 114 13.49 -3.57 -8.70
N VAL A 115 14.09 -2.98 -7.67
CA VAL A 115 15.46 -3.31 -7.25
C VAL A 115 15.56 -4.75 -6.74
N VAL A 116 14.56 -5.21 -6.00
CA VAL A 116 14.54 -6.55 -5.38
C VAL A 116 14.28 -7.65 -6.41
N ALA A 117 13.30 -7.45 -7.31
CA ALA A 117 13.01 -8.41 -8.38
C ALA A 117 13.98 -8.31 -9.56
N GLY A 118 14.72 -7.21 -9.67
CA GLY A 118 15.61 -6.90 -10.78
C GLY A 118 16.61 -8.00 -11.14
N PRO A 119 17.37 -8.57 -10.17
CA PRO A 119 18.26 -9.70 -10.44
C PRO A 119 17.52 -10.89 -11.07
N LEU A 120 16.38 -11.30 -10.49
CA LEU A 120 15.57 -12.42 -10.98
C LEU A 120 15.08 -12.18 -12.42
N TYR A 121 14.55 -10.98 -12.69
CA TYR A 121 14.08 -10.60 -14.02
C TYR A 121 15.20 -10.55 -15.06
N ARG A 122 16.41 -10.13 -14.67
CA ARG A 122 17.59 -10.19 -15.54
C ARG A 122 17.97 -11.62 -15.89
N TYR A 123 18.00 -12.53 -14.91
CA TYR A 123 18.26 -13.95 -15.16
C TYR A 123 17.20 -14.61 -16.04
N MET A 124 15.96 -14.12 -16.00
CA MET A 124 14.88 -14.58 -16.88
C MET A 124 14.95 -14.02 -18.31
N GLY A 125 15.83 -13.03 -18.56
CA GLY A 125 15.92 -12.37 -19.86
C GLY A 125 14.67 -11.57 -20.21
N LEU A 126 13.94 -11.03 -19.22
CA LEU A 126 12.75 -10.22 -19.46
C LEU A 126 13.13 -8.86 -20.06
N GLU A 127 12.31 -8.36 -20.97
CA GLU A 127 12.44 -7.01 -21.53
C GLU A 127 12.01 -5.93 -20.53
N SER A 128 12.37 -4.67 -20.80
CA SER A 128 12.11 -3.54 -19.88
C SER A 128 10.62 -3.31 -19.60
N ASP A 129 9.79 -3.43 -20.63
CA ASP A 129 8.33 -3.31 -20.55
C ASP A 129 7.72 -4.47 -19.76
N GLU A 130 8.21 -5.70 -19.94
CA GLU A 130 7.74 -6.88 -19.20
C GLU A 130 8.05 -6.79 -17.71
N ARG A 131 9.27 -6.34 -17.36
CA ARG A 131 9.68 -6.07 -15.98
C ARG A 131 8.79 -5.03 -15.33
N THR A 132 8.50 -3.97 -16.08
CA THR A 132 7.66 -2.86 -15.62
C THR A 132 6.23 -3.34 -15.41
N PHE A 133 5.67 -4.11 -16.35
CA PHE A 133 4.35 -4.71 -16.24
C PHE A 133 4.23 -5.59 -15.00
N LEU A 134 5.11 -6.58 -14.84
CA LEU A 134 5.08 -7.50 -13.70
C LEU A 134 5.21 -6.73 -12.37
N ASN A 135 6.18 -5.81 -12.30
CA ASN A 135 6.42 -5.02 -11.10
C ASN A 135 5.23 -4.11 -10.75
N TYR A 136 4.65 -3.46 -11.75
CA TYR A 136 3.52 -2.56 -11.54
C TYR A 136 2.25 -3.34 -11.21
N TRP A 137 1.84 -4.29 -12.05
CA TRP A 137 0.57 -4.98 -11.92
C TRP A 137 0.52 -5.84 -10.65
N MET A 138 1.53 -6.67 -10.42
CA MET A 138 1.53 -7.59 -9.27
C MET A 138 1.51 -6.87 -7.93
N ARG A 139 2.06 -5.65 -7.86
CA ARG A 139 2.06 -4.85 -6.64
C ARG A 139 0.67 -4.31 -6.26
N HIS A 140 -0.26 -4.24 -7.21
CA HIS A 140 -1.59 -3.67 -7.00
C HIS A 140 -2.72 -4.70 -6.93
N ILE A 141 -2.43 -6.00 -7.07
CA ILE A 141 -3.47 -7.05 -7.00
C ILE A 141 -4.21 -7.07 -5.65
N TRP A 142 -3.58 -6.57 -4.59
CA TRP A 142 -4.13 -6.54 -3.24
C TRP A 142 -4.96 -5.29 -2.94
N VAL A 143 -4.94 -4.27 -3.81
CA VAL A 143 -5.61 -2.96 -3.59
C VAL A 143 -7.05 -3.10 -3.11
N PRO A 144 -7.87 -4.01 -3.68
CA PRO A 144 -9.24 -4.19 -3.24
C PRO A 144 -9.39 -4.83 -1.84
N VAL A 145 -8.45 -5.66 -1.39
CA VAL A 145 -8.66 -6.57 -0.23
C VAL A 145 -7.72 -6.35 0.95
N TRP A 146 -6.61 -5.66 0.79
CA TRP A 146 -5.64 -5.55 1.86
C TRP A 146 -6.13 -4.55 2.93
N PRO A 147 -6.24 -4.96 4.21
CA PRO A 147 -6.77 -4.09 5.26
C PRO A 147 -6.00 -2.79 5.48
N LEU A 148 -4.70 -2.77 5.11
CA LEU A 148 -3.87 -1.58 5.27
C LEU A 148 -3.94 -0.60 4.11
N PHE A 149 -4.67 -0.92 3.04
CA PHE A 149 -4.82 0.03 1.95
C PHE A 149 -5.86 1.10 2.26
N GLN A 150 -5.48 2.33 1.92
CA GLN A 150 -6.27 3.54 2.16
C GLN A 150 -7.70 3.40 1.64
N GLY A 151 -7.88 2.84 0.44
CA GLY A 151 -9.22 2.64 -0.12
C GLY A 151 -10.12 1.78 0.77
N VAL A 152 -9.59 0.67 1.29
CA VAL A 152 -10.34 -0.24 2.18
C VAL A 152 -10.67 0.43 3.51
N LEU A 153 -9.70 1.11 4.11
CA LEU A 153 -9.87 1.84 5.38
C LEU A 153 -10.89 2.97 5.27
N ILE A 154 -10.81 3.78 4.21
CA ILE A 154 -11.73 4.89 3.97
C ILE A 154 -13.13 4.36 3.71
N THR A 155 -13.29 3.32 2.88
CA THR A 155 -14.61 2.72 2.63
C THR A 155 -15.24 2.17 3.91
N SER A 156 -14.45 1.49 4.75
CA SER A 156 -14.91 1.00 6.06
C SER A 156 -15.39 2.15 6.96
N ALA A 157 -14.61 3.23 7.07
CA ALA A 157 -14.96 4.40 7.88
C ALA A 157 -16.21 5.13 7.35
N VAL A 158 -16.31 5.32 6.03
CA VAL A 158 -17.44 6.04 5.39
C VAL A 158 -18.74 5.25 5.49
N LEU A 159 -18.69 3.94 5.25
CA LEU A 159 -19.86 3.07 5.31
C LEU A 159 -20.21 2.63 6.74
N SER A 160 -19.36 2.92 7.72
CA SER A 160 -19.48 2.42 9.10
C SER A 160 -19.58 0.90 9.16
N GLU A 161 -18.81 0.22 8.31
CA GLU A 161 -18.79 -1.24 8.18
C GLU A 161 -17.40 -1.79 8.51
N PRO A 162 -17.28 -2.98 9.10
CA PRO A 162 -15.97 -3.54 9.43
C PRO A 162 -15.20 -3.85 8.15
N VAL A 163 -13.87 -3.69 8.20
CA VAL A 163 -12.99 -3.95 7.06
C VAL A 163 -13.18 -5.35 6.48
N THR A 164 -13.43 -6.35 7.32
CA THR A 164 -13.71 -7.72 6.87
C THR A 164 -14.90 -7.80 5.91
N ARG A 165 -15.93 -6.99 6.14
CA ARG A 165 -17.10 -6.91 5.25
C ARG A 165 -16.77 -6.18 3.96
N VAL A 166 -16.00 -5.09 4.01
CA VAL A 166 -15.51 -4.40 2.80
C VAL A 166 -14.70 -5.37 1.92
N VAL A 167 -13.79 -6.13 2.53
CA VAL A 167 -12.98 -7.16 1.84
C VAL A 167 -13.86 -8.26 1.24
N SER A 168 -14.93 -8.67 1.93
CA SER A 168 -15.87 -9.68 1.43
C SER A 168 -16.61 -9.26 0.15
N TRP A 169 -16.75 -7.96 -0.08
CA TRP A 169 -17.37 -7.42 -1.30
C TRP A 169 -16.36 -7.25 -2.44
N SER A 170 -15.09 -7.00 -2.12
CA SER A 170 -14.07 -6.60 -3.09
C SER A 170 -13.13 -7.72 -3.52
N TRP A 171 -13.11 -8.86 -2.83
CA TRP A 171 -12.20 -9.97 -3.18
C TRP A 171 -12.31 -10.50 -4.62
N PRO A 172 -13.46 -10.50 -5.31
CA PRO A 172 -13.52 -10.92 -6.70
C PRO A 172 -12.65 -10.04 -7.60
N ALA A 173 -12.52 -8.75 -7.30
CA ALA A 173 -11.66 -7.84 -8.04
C ALA A 173 -10.18 -8.17 -7.88
N SER A 174 -9.74 -8.57 -6.69
CA SER A 174 -8.38 -9.05 -6.46
C SER A 174 -8.09 -10.36 -7.19
N VAL A 175 -9.04 -11.30 -7.22
CA VAL A 175 -8.88 -12.54 -7.99
C VAL A 175 -8.80 -12.26 -9.49
N ALA A 176 -9.65 -11.38 -10.02
CA ALA A 176 -9.57 -10.94 -11.40
C ALA A 176 -8.22 -10.27 -11.71
N ALA A 177 -7.71 -9.42 -10.82
CA ALA A 177 -6.41 -8.77 -10.96
C ALA A 177 -5.26 -9.81 -10.97
N VAL A 178 -5.29 -10.81 -10.09
CA VAL A 178 -4.32 -11.92 -10.09
C VAL A 178 -4.39 -12.70 -11.40
N ALA A 179 -5.60 -13.11 -11.81
CA ALA A 179 -5.82 -13.89 -13.02
C ALA A 179 -5.32 -13.15 -14.27
N ALA A 180 -5.67 -11.87 -14.43
CA ALA A 180 -5.22 -11.04 -15.53
C ALA A 180 -3.70 -10.91 -15.56
N GLY A 181 -3.08 -10.66 -14.41
CA GLY A 181 -1.65 -10.49 -14.33
C GLY A 181 -0.86 -11.78 -14.60
N ILE A 182 -1.38 -12.93 -14.15
CA ILE A 182 -0.83 -14.25 -14.49
C ILE A 182 -1.03 -14.53 -15.98
N ALA A 183 -2.22 -14.31 -16.54
CA ALA A 183 -2.51 -14.58 -17.95
C ALA A 183 -1.57 -13.80 -18.89
N ILE A 184 -1.28 -12.54 -18.57
CA ILE A 184 -0.37 -11.71 -19.37
C ILE A 184 1.10 -12.04 -19.07
N GLY A 185 1.47 -12.26 -17.82
CA GLY A 185 2.88 -12.43 -17.42
C GLY A 185 3.42 -13.85 -17.59
N ALA A 186 2.61 -14.89 -17.42
CA ALA A 186 3.07 -16.29 -17.39
C ALA A 186 3.77 -16.75 -18.69
N PRO A 187 3.32 -16.33 -19.89
CA PRO A 187 4.03 -16.65 -21.14
C PRO A 187 5.44 -16.06 -21.21
N ARG A 188 5.71 -14.97 -20.49
CA ARG A 188 6.98 -14.21 -20.54
C ARG A 188 8.00 -14.73 -19.52
N VAL A 189 7.51 -15.20 -18.37
CA VAL A 189 8.36 -15.65 -17.26
C VAL A 189 8.98 -17.03 -17.56
N ARG A 190 10.30 -17.04 -17.79
CA ARG A 190 11.10 -18.24 -18.10
C ARG A 190 11.61 -18.94 -16.84
N ARG A 191 11.95 -20.23 -16.95
CA ARG A 191 12.64 -20.96 -15.87
C ARG A 191 14.08 -20.44 -15.74
N THR A 192 14.57 -20.35 -14.51
CA THR A 192 15.97 -20.04 -14.20
C THR A 192 16.47 -20.97 -13.09
N GLN A 193 17.78 -21.06 -12.91
CA GLN A 193 18.39 -21.82 -11.82
C GLN A 193 18.63 -20.97 -10.55
N MET A 194 18.04 -19.78 -10.48
CA MET A 194 18.21 -18.92 -9.31
C MET A 194 17.61 -19.61 -8.08
N GLY A 195 18.46 -19.89 -7.09
CA GLY A 195 18.06 -20.52 -5.84
C GLY A 195 17.65 -19.50 -4.77
N GLY A 196 16.91 -19.99 -3.79
CA GLY A 196 16.57 -19.26 -2.57
C GLY A 196 16.61 -20.20 -1.36
N ARG A 197 16.30 -19.67 -0.17
CA ARG A 197 16.19 -20.50 1.04
C ARG A 197 14.78 -20.38 1.62
N LEU A 198 14.07 -21.51 1.75
CA LEU A 198 12.68 -21.51 2.21
C LEU A 198 12.52 -20.89 3.60
N ARG A 199 13.51 -21.06 4.49
CA ARG A 199 13.54 -20.41 5.82
C ARG A 199 13.46 -18.88 5.75
N ASP A 200 13.94 -18.27 4.67
CA ASP A 200 13.93 -16.82 4.52
C ASP A 200 12.50 -16.31 4.25
N ALA A 201 11.57 -17.17 3.83
CA ALA A 201 10.14 -16.83 3.72
C ALA A 201 9.52 -16.45 5.07
N ALA A 202 10.13 -16.86 6.18
CA ALA A 202 9.75 -16.39 7.52
C ALA A 202 9.78 -14.86 7.63
N ALA A 203 10.56 -14.14 6.81
CA ALA A 203 10.56 -12.67 6.77
C ALA A 203 9.20 -12.03 6.43
N LEU A 204 8.25 -12.80 5.90
CA LEU A 204 6.87 -12.37 5.61
C LEU A 204 5.94 -12.41 6.83
N TRP A 205 6.39 -12.94 7.98
CA TRP A 205 5.55 -13.09 9.17
C TRP A 205 4.85 -11.80 9.63
N PRO A 206 5.42 -10.58 9.52
CA PRO A 206 4.71 -9.38 9.98
C PRO A 206 3.47 -9.09 9.12
N LEU A 207 3.53 -9.38 7.82
CA LEU A 207 2.37 -9.23 6.93
C LEU A 207 1.28 -10.24 7.30
N ALA A 208 1.67 -11.49 7.53
CA ALA A 208 0.74 -12.52 7.98
C ALA A 208 0.12 -12.18 9.34
N ALA A 209 0.92 -11.63 10.26
CA ALA A 209 0.47 -11.20 11.58
C ALA A 209 -0.55 -10.05 11.48
N VAL A 210 -0.28 -9.01 10.68
CA VAL A 210 -1.26 -7.93 10.45
C VAL A 210 -2.55 -8.50 9.86
N ALA A 211 -2.46 -9.35 8.84
CA ALA A 211 -3.64 -9.95 8.21
C ALA A 211 -4.48 -10.71 9.24
N ALA A 212 -3.87 -11.62 10.01
CA ALA A 212 -4.54 -12.42 11.02
C ALA A 212 -5.11 -11.57 12.17
N LEU A 213 -4.33 -10.65 12.71
CA LEU A 213 -4.75 -9.80 13.83
C LEU A 213 -5.84 -8.81 13.42
N SER A 214 -5.92 -8.41 12.15
CA SER A 214 -6.96 -7.49 11.67
C SER A 214 -8.38 -8.08 11.74
N PHE A 215 -8.51 -9.41 11.86
CA PHE A 215 -9.78 -10.08 12.13
C PHE A 215 -10.19 -10.04 13.61
N LEU A 216 -9.25 -9.76 14.51
CA LEU A 216 -9.45 -9.85 15.96
C LEU A 216 -9.39 -8.50 16.66
N LEU A 217 -8.63 -7.55 16.09
CA LEU A 217 -8.32 -6.25 16.67
C LEU A 217 -8.62 -5.14 15.66
N PRO A 218 -8.94 -3.92 16.12
CA PRO A 218 -8.89 -2.73 15.27
C PRO A 218 -7.54 -2.62 14.57
N ILE A 219 -7.52 -2.07 13.36
CA ILE A 219 -6.35 -2.16 12.48
C ILE A 219 -5.13 -1.46 13.07
N TYR A 220 -5.31 -0.28 13.66
CA TYR A 220 -4.23 0.42 14.34
C TYR A 220 -3.60 -0.46 15.45
N ALA A 221 -4.40 -1.22 16.18
CA ALA A 221 -3.92 -2.13 17.23
C ALA A 221 -3.22 -3.35 16.63
N ALA A 222 -3.79 -3.98 15.60
CA ALA A 222 -3.16 -5.10 14.88
C ALA A 222 -1.77 -4.73 14.34
N VAL A 223 -1.63 -3.54 13.75
CA VAL A 223 -0.36 -3.04 13.24
C VAL A 223 0.58 -2.63 14.38
N ALA A 224 0.08 -1.97 15.44
CA ALA A 224 0.91 -1.60 16.59
C ALA A 224 1.51 -2.82 17.28
N VAL A 225 0.72 -3.86 17.53
CA VAL A 225 1.18 -5.14 18.10
C VAL A 225 2.23 -5.78 17.20
N THR A 226 1.97 -5.82 15.89
CA THR A 226 2.92 -6.39 14.93
C THR A 226 4.23 -5.59 14.88
N LEU A 227 4.16 -4.26 14.88
CA LEU A 227 5.31 -3.37 14.90
C LEU A 227 6.13 -3.57 16.17
N ALA A 228 5.48 -3.63 17.34
CA ALA A 228 6.14 -3.91 18.61
C ALA A 228 6.84 -5.28 18.58
N ALA A 229 6.13 -6.33 18.15
CA ALA A 229 6.70 -7.67 17.99
C ALA A 229 7.88 -7.69 17.02
N PHE A 230 7.81 -6.95 15.90
CA PHE A 230 8.90 -6.82 14.94
C PHE A 230 10.13 -6.17 15.59
N THR A 231 9.93 -5.05 16.29
CA THR A 231 11.04 -4.34 16.95
C THR A 231 11.72 -5.19 18.02
N LEU A 232 10.95 -5.99 18.77
CA LEU A 232 11.47 -6.89 19.79
C LEU A 232 12.20 -8.09 19.16
N ALA A 233 11.56 -8.80 18.22
CA ALA A 233 12.11 -9.99 17.58
C ALA A 233 13.41 -9.70 16.82
N TYR A 234 13.52 -8.52 16.23
CA TYR A 234 14.68 -8.10 15.46
C TYR A 234 15.60 -7.12 16.20
N ARG A 235 15.34 -6.87 17.48
CA ARG A 235 16.12 -5.95 18.34
C ARG A 235 16.41 -4.63 17.62
N THR A 236 15.37 -4.06 17.01
CA THR A 236 15.49 -2.86 16.19
C THR A 236 15.99 -1.70 17.05
N PRO A 237 17.12 -1.05 16.67
CA PRO A 237 17.62 0.11 17.38
C PRO A 237 16.58 1.23 17.45
N ALA A 238 16.53 1.95 18.58
CA ALA A 238 15.60 3.07 18.78
C ALA A 238 15.73 4.15 17.68
N ARG A 239 16.94 4.35 17.14
CA ARG A 239 17.19 5.26 16.01
C ARG A 239 16.43 4.85 14.74
N ASP A 240 16.31 3.56 14.46
CA ASP A 240 15.69 3.05 13.23
C ASP A 240 14.17 3.06 13.38
N ALA A 241 13.67 2.74 14.57
CA ALA A 241 12.26 2.93 14.92
C ALA A 241 11.86 4.42 14.82
N ALA A 242 12.67 5.33 15.36
CA ALA A 242 12.44 6.77 15.26
C ALA A 242 12.50 7.25 13.79
N ALA A 243 13.41 6.72 12.98
CA ALA A 243 13.46 7.03 11.55
C ALA A 243 12.20 6.57 10.80
N ALA A 244 11.65 5.39 11.17
CA ALA A 244 10.41 4.87 10.59
C ALA A 244 9.22 5.80 10.87
N PHE A 245 9.07 6.27 12.12
CA PHE A 245 8.02 7.22 12.48
C PHE A 245 8.24 8.60 11.87
N ARG A 246 9.49 9.11 11.85
CA ARG A 246 9.82 10.38 11.16
C ARG A 246 9.46 10.34 9.68
N TYR A 247 9.68 9.20 9.03
CA TYR A 247 9.29 8.97 7.65
C TYR A 247 7.75 9.01 7.51
N ALA A 248 7.04 8.22 8.31
CA ALA A 248 5.58 8.13 8.27
C ALA A 248 4.86 9.45 8.60
N LEU A 249 5.48 10.31 9.41
CA LEU A 249 4.95 11.62 9.83
C LEU A 249 5.48 12.80 9.00
N THR A 250 6.07 12.54 7.83
CA THR A 250 6.52 13.65 6.97
C THR A 250 5.34 14.53 6.54
N PRO A 251 5.50 15.87 6.46
CA PRO A 251 4.40 16.78 6.11
C PRO A 251 3.70 16.43 4.79
N ARG A 252 4.47 15.95 3.80
CA ARG A 252 3.92 15.51 2.50
C ARG A 252 2.99 14.32 2.63
N ILE A 253 3.33 13.36 3.49
CA ILE A 253 2.50 12.17 3.71
C ILE A 253 1.24 12.57 4.49
N ILE A 254 1.40 13.35 5.56
CA ILE A 254 0.27 13.83 6.38
C ILE A 254 -0.71 14.69 5.56
N ALA A 255 -0.25 15.46 4.58
CA ALA A 255 -1.12 16.26 3.73
C ALA A 255 -1.88 15.44 2.67
N ILE A 256 -1.44 14.22 2.36
CA ILE A 256 -2.10 13.32 1.39
C ILE A 256 -3.10 12.39 2.07
N ILE A 257 -2.87 12.06 3.35
CA ILE A 257 -3.77 11.25 4.19
C ILE A 257 -4.92 12.11 4.67
#